data_AF-A0A5C5ZI12-F1
#
_entry.id   AF-A0A5C5ZI12-F1
#
_cell.length_a   1.000
_cell.length_b   1.000
_cell.length_c   1.000
_cell.angle_alpha   90.00
_cell.angle_beta   90.00
_cell.angle_gamma   90.00
#
_symmetry.space_group_name_H-M   'P 1'
#
loop_
_entity.id
_entity.type
_entity.pdbx_description
1 polymer ?
#
loop_
_entity_poly.entity_id
_entity_poly.type
_entity_poly.pdbx_seq_one_letter_code
_entity_poly.pdbx_strand_id
1 'polypeptide(L)'
;MSTQPDGFHSESLQAAIDAADDVIKNHAEIRDHVSNDIKKLESYLSANAPKEEFHFSLGEGFVADDDSSFRASMDEWGSGNGEMHEEVLSWKPDAKGRFRLYYEFRKWDACVEVDAPGGPFFSDKSTMTCESKPLIESTFDVRKTMVRHLPDFVAALASRITVDAGVQAAAELDEIPF
;
A
#
# COMPACT_ATOMS: atom_id res chain seq x y z
N MET A 1 -26.48 24.80 19.63
CA MET A 1 -25.64 25.52 20.61
C MET A 1 -24.29 24.83 20.62
N SER A 2 -23.31 25.33 19.84
CA SER A 2 -21.94 24.82 19.91
C SER A 2 -21.26 25.46 21.10
N THR A 3 -20.80 24.63 22.04
CA THR A 3 -19.87 25.05 23.08
C THR A 3 -18.53 25.35 22.40
N GLN A 4 -18.19 26.63 22.27
CA GLN A 4 -16.80 27.04 22.02
C GLN A 4 -15.96 26.53 23.19
N PRO A 5 -14.84 25.83 22.96
CA PRO A 5 -13.91 25.52 24.04
C PRO A 5 -13.35 26.85 24.61
N ASP A 6 -13.27 26.94 25.93
CA ASP A 6 -12.70 28.10 26.62
C ASP A 6 -11.32 28.44 26.02
N GLY A 7 -11.15 29.68 25.58
CA GLY A 7 -9.95 30.13 24.87
C GLY A 7 -8.66 29.96 25.68
N PHE A 8 -7.53 29.85 25.00
CA PHE A 8 -6.23 29.73 25.66
C PHE A 8 -5.90 31.03 26.40
N HIS A 9 -5.41 30.93 27.64
CA HIS A 9 -4.98 32.09 28.44
C HIS A 9 -3.75 32.82 27.87
N SER A 10 -3.03 32.20 26.94
CA SER A 10 -1.90 32.80 26.24
C SER A 10 -2.38 33.37 24.91
N GLU A 11 -2.32 34.69 24.76
CA GLU A 11 -2.71 35.37 23.52
C GLU A 11 -1.87 34.92 22.32
N SER A 12 -0.57 34.66 22.54
CA SER A 12 0.32 34.14 21.48
C SER A 12 -0.05 32.72 21.06
N LEU A 13 -0.48 31.87 21.99
CA LEU A 13 -0.97 30.54 21.67
C LEU A 13 -2.32 30.59 20.95
N GLN A 14 -3.25 31.43 21.41
CA GLN A 14 -4.54 31.60 20.76
C GLN A 14 -4.37 32.10 19.31
N ALA A 15 -3.53 33.11 19.08
CA ALA A 15 -3.24 33.62 17.74
C ALA A 15 -2.58 32.56 16.83
N ALA A 16 -1.69 31.72 17.37
CA ALA A 16 -1.08 30.62 16.62
C ALA A 16 -2.10 29.54 16.24
N ILE A 17 -3.05 29.23 17.13
CA ILE A 17 -4.14 28.27 16.86
C ILE A 17 -5.11 28.86 15.84
N ASP A 18 -5.53 30.12 15.99
CA ASP A 18 -6.45 30.77 15.05
C ASP A 18 -5.85 30.83 13.64
N ALA A 19 -4.53 31.09 13.53
CA ALA A 19 -3.82 31.07 12.25
C ALA A 19 -3.70 29.66 11.64
N ALA A 20 -3.69 28.62 12.48
CA ALA A 20 -3.60 27.22 12.05
C ALA A 20 -4.96 26.55 11.84
N ASP A 21 -6.06 27.15 12.32
CA ASP A 21 -7.38 26.52 12.39
C ASP A 21 -7.91 26.11 11.00
N ASP A 22 -7.77 26.99 10.01
CA ASP A 22 -8.15 26.69 8.62
C ASP A 22 -7.34 25.53 8.04
N VAL A 23 -6.04 25.45 8.35
CA VAL A 23 -5.16 24.37 7.91
C VAL A 23 -5.55 23.04 8.58
N ILE A 24 -5.85 23.07 9.88
CA ILE A 24 -6.26 21.91 10.67
C ILE A 24 -7.61 21.38 10.18
N LYS A 25 -8.59 22.26 9.94
CA LYS A 25 -9.91 21.90 9.40
C LYS A 25 -9.80 21.28 8.01
N ASN A 26 -9.07 21.92 7.10
CA ASN A 26 -8.83 21.38 5.76
C ASN A 26 -8.17 19.99 5.81
N HIS A 27 -7.21 19.81 6.73
CA HIS A 27 -6.57 18.50 6.92
C HIS A 27 -7.55 17.43 7.42
N ALA A 28 -8.43 17.78 8.36
CA ALA A 28 -9.46 16.89 8.87
C ALA A 28 -10.45 16.48 7.77
N GLU A 29 -10.88 17.42 6.93
CA GLU A 29 -11.75 17.15 5.78
C GLU A 29 -11.10 16.18 4.80
N ILE A 30 -9.84 16.41 4.42
CA ILE A 30 -9.10 15.51 3.51
C ILE A 30 -9.01 14.11 4.12
N ARG A 31 -8.72 14.01 5.42
CA ARG A 31 -8.62 12.72 6.12
C ARG A 31 -9.94 11.96 6.07
N ASP A 32 -11.04 12.65 6.28
CA ASP A 32 -12.37 12.05 6.29
C ASP A 32 -12.79 11.66 4.86
N HIS A 33 -12.48 12.47 3.85
CA HIS A 33 -12.68 12.13 2.44
C HIS A 33 -11.95 10.84 2.03
N VAL A 34 -10.64 10.77 2.27
CA VAL A 34 -9.82 9.58 1.94
C VAL A 34 -10.39 8.33 2.62
N SER A 35 -10.75 8.44 3.90
CA SER A 35 -11.28 7.32 4.67
C SER A 35 -12.66 6.87 4.15
N ASN A 36 -13.50 7.81 3.73
CA ASN A 36 -14.82 7.51 3.16
C ASN A 36 -14.72 6.85 1.78
N ASP A 37 -13.79 7.28 0.93
CA ASP A 37 -13.59 6.69 -0.39
C ASP A 37 -13.12 5.24 -0.28
N ILE A 38 -12.17 4.95 0.61
CA ILE A 38 -11.72 3.58 0.89
C ILE A 38 -12.89 2.71 1.37
N LYS A 39 -13.71 3.19 2.31
CA LYS A 39 -14.87 2.43 2.82
C LYS A 39 -15.91 2.16 1.72
N LYS A 40 -16.19 3.15 0.88
CA LYS A 40 -17.12 3.02 -0.24
C LYS A 40 -16.61 2.01 -1.26
N LEU A 41 -15.32 2.08 -1.60
CA LEU A 41 -14.69 1.11 -2.50
C LEU A 41 -14.72 -0.31 -1.91
N GLU A 42 -14.33 -0.49 -0.66
CA GLU A 42 -14.38 -1.81 0.00
C GLU A 42 -15.80 -2.38 0.01
N SER A 43 -16.81 -1.55 0.28
CA SER A 43 -18.21 -1.96 0.23
C SER A 43 -18.64 -2.35 -1.18
N TYR A 44 -18.22 -1.58 -2.19
CA TYR A 44 -18.51 -1.87 -3.59
C TYR A 44 -17.87 -3.19 -4.05
N LEU A 45 -16.57 -3.39 -3.77
CA LEU A 45 -15.86 -4.63 -4.09
C LEU A 45 -16.44 -5.82 -3.31
N SER A 46 -16.83 -5.62 -2.05
CA SER A 46 -17.47 -6.68 -1.26
C SER A 46 -18.78 -7.18 -1.88
N ALA A 47 -19.52 -6.31 -2.56
CA ALA A 47 -20.77 -6.66 -3.21
C ALA A 47 -20.58 -7.22 -4.64
N ASN A 48 -19.56 -6.76 -5.37
CA ASN A 48 -19.46 -7.00 -6.82
C ASN A 48 -18.21 -7.79 -7.26
N ALA A 49 -17.13 -7.76 -6.49
CA ALA A 49 -15.88 -8.41 -6.86
C ALA A 49 -15.90 -9.92 -6.51
N PRO A 50 -15.14 -10.75 -7.26
CA PRO A 50 -14.99 -12.16 -6.95
C PRO A 50 -14.43 -12.38 -5.54
N LYS A 51 -14.77 -13.54 -4.97
CA LYS A 51 -14.25 -14.00 -3.67
C LYS A 51 -12.95 -14.77 -3.86
N GLU A 52 -12.02 -14.14 -4.59
CA GLU A 52 -10.69 -14.67 -4.88
C GLU A 52 -9.65 -13.68 -4.44
N GLU A 53 -8.53 -14.19 -3.93
CA GLU A 53 -7.43 -13.33 -3.49
C GLU A 53 -6.77 -12.65 -4.69
N PHE A 54 -6.53 -11.36 -4.55
CA PHE A 54 -5.87 -10.55 -5.56
C PHE A 54 -4.86 -9.62 -4.92
N HIS A 55 -3.65 -9.59 -5.47
CA HIS A 55 -2.54 -8.77 -4.99
C HIS A 55 -2.06 -7.84 -6.10
N PHE A 56 -1.91 -6.57 -5.75
CA PHE A 56 -1.40 -5.53 -6.64
C PHE A 56 -0.15 -4.92 -6.00
N SER A 57 1.00 -5.26 -6.57
CA SER A 57 2.29 -4.72 -6.15
C SER A 57 2.48 -3.29 -6.67
N LEU A 58 2.97 -2.41 -5.81
CA LEU A 58 3.35 -1.04 -6.18
C LEU A 58 4.82 -0.94 -6.63
N GLY A 59 5.52 -2.06 -6.70
CA GLY A 59 6.93 -2.15 -7.03
C GLY A 59 7.80 -2.46 -5.80
N GLU A 60 8.98 -2.99 -6.09
CA GLU A 60 9.97 -3.33 -5.08
C GLU A 60 11.04 -2.22 -5.03
N GLY A 61 11.54 -1.90 -3.83
CA GLY A 61 12.57 -0.90 -3.61
C GLY A 61 13.62 -1.39 -2.63
N PHE A 62 14.90 -1.12 -2.92
CA PHE A 62 16.00 -1.44 -2.02
C PHE A 62 16.24 -0.30 -1.03
N VAL A 63 16.41 -0.66 0.25
CA VAL A 63 16.76 0.24 1.34
C VAL A 63 17.99 -0.31 2.05
N ALA A 64 19.08 0.46 2.07
CA ALA A 64 20.27 0.08 2.79
C ALA A 64 20.01 0.07 4.32
N ASP A 65 20.63 -0.86 5.04
CA ASP A 65 20.49 -0.94 6.51
C ASP A 65 21.01 0.33 7.21
N ASP A 66 22.13 0.83 6.70
CA ASP A 66 22.71 2.12 7.07
C ASP A 66 23.37 2.75 5.85
N ASP A 67 22.83 3.88 5.38
CA ASP A 67 23.33 4.57 4.19
C ASP A 67 24.84 4.88 4.25
N SER A 68 25.35 5.19 5.45
CA SER A 68 26.75 5.57 5.61
C SER A 68 27.68 4.35 5.51
N SER A 69 27.35 3.27 6.20
CA SER A 69 28.08 1.99 6.18
C SER A 69 27.94 1.27 4.85
N PHE A 70 26.77 1.36 4.22
CA PHE A 70 26.52 0.80 2.89
C PHE A 70 27.42 1.47 1.85
N ARG A 71 27.49 2.80 1.85
CA ARG A 71 28.39 3.54 0.95
C ARG A 71 29.85 3.17 1.17
N ALA A 72 30.30 3.16 2.42
CA ALA A 72 31.66 2.75 2.75
C ALA A 72 31.96 1.31 2.30
N SER A 73 31.03 0.38 2.52
CA SER A 73 31.21 -1.03 2.14
C SER A 73 31.23 -1.21 0.62
N MET A 74 30.39 -0.48 -0.10
CA MET A 74 30.37 -0.44 -1.56
C MET A 74 31.66 0.13 -2.14
N ASP A 75 32.22 1.18 -1.51
CA ASP A 75 33.47 1.82 -1.92
C ASP A 75 34.71 0.95 -1.63
N GLU A 76 34.73 0.25 -0.49
CA GLU A 76 35.88 -0.55 -0.04
C GLU A 76 35.89 -1.99 -0.59
N TRP A 77 34.73 -2.65 -0.54
CA TRP A 77 34.59 -4.09 -0.77
C TRP A 77 33.73 -4.42 -1.98
N GLY A 78 33.12 -3.41 -2.60
CA GLY A 78 32.18 -3.62 -3.68
C GLY A 78 30.98 -4.45 -3.24
N SER A 79 30.53 -4.35 -1.98
CA SER A 79 29.30 -5.02 -1.56
C SER A 79 28.58 -4.26 -0.45
N GLY A 80 27.27 -4.43 -0.37
CA GLY A 80 26.47 -3.79 0.66
C GLY A 80 25.14 -4.49 0.90
N ASN A 81 24.77 -4.63 2.17
CA ASN A 81 23.51 -5.25 2.59
C ASN A 81 22.40 -4.22 2.76
N GLY A 82 21.17 -4.69 2.66
CA GLY A 82 19.98 -3.94 2.97
C GLY A 82 18.74 -4.82 2.92
N GLU A 83 17.59 -4.18 2.86
CA GLU A 83 16.29 -4.81 2.74
C GLU A 83 15.64 -4.41 1.42
N MET A 84 14.92 -5.35 0.82
CA MET A 84 13.91 -5.05 -0.19
C MET A 84 12.57 -4.81 0.48
N HIS A 85 11.94 -3.70 0.11
CA HIS A 85 10.62 -3.30 0.58
C HIS A 85 9.64 -3.36 -0.59
N GLU A 86 8.43 -3.84 -0.32
CA GLU A 86 7.33 -3.83 -1.29
C GLU A 86 6.03 -3.44 -0.57
N GLU A 87 5.35 -2.42 -1.10
CA GLU A 87 3.98 -2.07 -0.71
C GLU A 87 2.99 -2.77 -1.64
N VAL A 88 1.99 -3.45 -1.05
CA VAL A 88 1.00 -4.22 -1.81
C VAL A 88 -0.41 -3.87 -1.35
N LEU A 89 -1.29 -3.60 -2.31
CA LEU A 89 -2.74 -3.58 -2.09
C LEU A 89 -3.31 -4.97 -2.36
N SER A 90 -4.03 -5.51 -1.39
CA SER A 90 -4.54 -6.88 -1.47
C SER A 90 -6.04 -6.95 -1.22
N TRP A 91 -6.78 -7.63 -2.09
CA TRP A 91 -8.15 -8.05 -1.86
C TRP A 91 -8.13 -9.48 -1.37
N LYS A 92 -8.45 -9.71 -0.09
CA LYS A 92 -8.36 -11.03 0.53
C LYS A 92 -9.32 -11.19 1.71
N PRO A 93 -9.68 -12.42 2.12
CA PRO A 93 -10.58 -12.64 3.24
C PRO A 93 -9.92 -12.27 4.58
N ASP A 94 -10.72 -11.67 5.47
CA ASP A 94 -10.39 -11.54 6.89
C ASP A 94 -10.54 -12.90 7.61
N ALA A 95 -10.19 -12.95 8.89
CA ALA A 95 -10.32 -14.17 9.71
C ALA A 95 -11.77 -14.69 9.82
N LYS A 96 -12.78 -13.90 9.42
CA LYS A 96 -14.20 -14.27 9.39
C LYS A 96 -14.67 -14.63 7.97
N GLY A 97 -13.76 -14.73 6.99
CA GLY A 97 -14.05 -15.01 5.60
C GLY A 97 -14.62 -13.83 4.81
N ARG A 98 -14.64 -12.61 5.38
CA ARG A 98 -15.13 -11.42 4.67
C ARG A 98 -13.98 -10.82 3.88
N PHE A 99 -14.15 -10.69 2.58
CA PHE A 99 -13.14 -10.02 1.76
C PHE A 99 -13.06 -8.54 2.09
N ARG A 100 -11.83 -8.05 2.26
CA ARG A 100 -11.54 -6.65 2.56
C ARG A 100 -10.34 -6.18 1.76
N LEU A 101 -10.18 -4.86 1.68
CA LEU A 101 -9.00 -4.24 1.09
C LEU A 101 -7.91 -4.11 2.16
N TYR A 102 -6.77 -4.75 1.93
CA TYR A 102 -5.61 -4.78 2.80
C TYR A 102 -4.47 -3.95 2.23
N TYR A 103 -3.73 -3.34 3.13
CA TYR A 103 -2.37 -2.88 2.88
C TYR A 103 -1.41 -3.90 3.47
N GLU A 104 -0.40 -4.27 2.69
CA GLU A 104 0.69 -5.13 3.10
C GLU A 104 2.01 -4.40 2.87
N PHE A 105 2.86 -4.41 3.89
CA PHE A 105 4.26 -4.01 3.78
C PHE A 105 5.12 -5.25 3.90
N ARG A 106 5.85 -5.58 2.84
CA ARG A 106 6.72 -6.75 2.78
C ARG A 106 8.17 -6.31 2.83
N LYS A 107 8.97 -7.00 3.64
CA LYS A 107 10.42 -6.77 3.78
C LYS A 107 11.16 -8.09 3.67
N TRP A 108 12.26 -8.14 2.94
CA TRP A 108 13.15 -9.30 2.90
C TRP A 108 14.60 -8.87 2.65
N ASP A 109 15.54 -9.75 2.97
CA ASP A 109 16.96 -9.40 2.91
C ASP A 109 17.44 -9.27 1.45
N ALA A 110 18.34 -8.32 1.23
CA ALA A 110 18.98 -8.09 -0.05
C ALA A 110 20.43 -7.65 0.09
N CYS A 111 21.21 -7.90 -0.96
CA CYS A 111 22.60 -7.49 -1.05
C CYS A 111 22.89 -7.03 -2.49
N VAL A 112 23.72 -6.00 -2.59
CA VAL A 112 24.30 -5.53 -3.83
C VAL A 112 25.76 -5.97 -3.84
N GLU A 113 26.19 -6.66 -4.90
CA GLU A 113 27.59 -7.00 -5.13
C GLU A 113 28.08 -6.31 -6.42
N VAL A 114 29.20 -5.60 -6.33
CA VAL A 114 29.78 -4.63 -7.27
C VAL A 114 31.12 -5.12 -7.85
N ASP A 115 31.39 -6.42 -7.80
CA ASP A 115 32.47 -7.01 -8.62
C ASP A 115 32.32 -6.67 -10.14
N ALA A 116 31.20 -6.05 -10.53
CA ALA A 116 31.13 -5.09 -11.62
C ALA A 116 30.31 -3.82 -11.23
N PRO A 117 30.63 -2.62 -11.76
CA PRO A 117 29.69 -1.49 -11.70
C PRO A 117 28.38 -1.89 -12.40
N GLY A 118 27.29 -2.00 -11.64
CA GLY A 118 26.02 -2.61 -12.09
C GLY A 118 25.91 -4.12 -11.83
N GLY A 119 26.68 -4.66 -10.88
CA GLY A 119 26.73 -6.08 -10.55
C GLY A 119 25.42 -6.65 -9.99
N PRO A 120 25.34 -7.99 -9.83
CA PRO A 120 24.09 -8.68 -9.58
C PRO A 120 23.45 -8.25 -8.26
N PHE A 121 22.18 -7.88 -8.37
CA PHE A 121 21.30 -7.64 -7.24
C PHE A 121 20.81 -8.99 -6.72
N PHE A 122 21.10 -9.31 -5.46
CA PHE A 122 20.62 -10.52 -4.80
C PHE A 122 19.56 -10.17 -3.76
N SER A 123 18.48 -10.94 -3.73
CA SER A 123 17.46 -10.83 -2.70
C SER A 123 16.93 -12.19 -2.30
N ASP A 124 16.74 -12.41 -1.01
CA ASP A 124 16.25 -13.67 -0.47
C ASP A 124 14.80 -13.53 0.01
N LYS A 125 13.84 -13.88 -0.85
CA LYS A 125 12.42 -13.87 -0.48
C LYS A 125 12.05 -14.88 0.61
N SER A 126 12.95 -15.82 0.98
CA SER A 126 12.70 -16.76 2.07
C SER A 126 12.75 -16.10 3.45
N THR A 127 13.42 -14.94 3.58
CA THR A 127 13.47 -14.15 4.81
C THR A 127 12.31 -13.15 4.92
N MET A 128 11.34 -13.24 4.00
CA MET A 128 10.25 -12.27 3.90
C MET A 128 9.39 -12.21 5.17
N THR A 129 9.26 -11.00 5.68
CA THR A 129 8.28 -10.61 6.69
C THR A 129 7.19 -9.77 6.03
N CYS A 130 5.95 -9.91 6.50
CA CYS A 130 4.79 -9.21 5.94
C CYS A 130 3.94 -8.59 7.04
N GLU A 131 3.91 -7.27 7.11
CA GLU A 131 2.96 -6.53 7.94
C GLU A 131 1.66 -6.30 7.15
N SER A 132 0.61 -7.03 7.49
CA SER A 132 -0.68 -6.98 6.79
C SER A 132 -1.78 -6.44 7.70
N LYS A 133 -2.50 -5.40 7.26
CA LYS A 133 -3.68 -4.87 7.96
C LYS A 133 -4.73 -4.33 6.98
N PRO A 134 -6.02 -4.31 7.34
CA PRO A 134 -7.04 -3.67 6.51
C PRO A 134 -6.66 -2.21 6.23
N LEU A 135 -6.79 -1.77 4.98
CA LEU A 135 -6.32 -0.45 4.56
C LEU A 135 -6.98 0.65 5.38
N ILE A 136 -8.27 0.52 5.69
CA ILE A 136 -9.00 1.51 6.49
C ILE A 136 -8.46 1.64 7.93
N GLU A 137 -7.83 0.59 8.45
CA GLU A 137 -7.25 0.51 9.80
C GLU A 137 -5.77 0.94 9.84
N SER A 138 -5.16 1.28 8.70
CA SER A 138 -3.78 1.77 8.62
C SER A 138 -3.63 3.21 9.11
N THR A 139 -2.40 3.73 9.18
CA THR A 139 -2.17 5.14 9.50
C THR A 139 -2.74 6.04 8.40
N PHE A 140 -3.00 7.31 8.71
CA PHE A 140 -3.53 8.21 7.69
C PHE A 140 -2.56 8.41 6.53
N ASP A 141 -1.25 8.47 6.78
CA ASP A 141 -0.25 8.61 5.72
C ASP A 141 -0.28 7.42 4.75
N VAL A 142 -0.39 6.19 5.26
CA VAL A 142 -0.56 5.01 4.42
C VAL A 142 -1.84 5.13 3.59
N ARG A 143 -2.99 5.43 4.21
CA ARG A 143 -4.25 5.62 3.45
C ARG A 143 -4.13 6.69 2.38
N LYS A 144 -3.48 7.81 2.68
CA LYS A 144 -3.28 8.94 1.77
C LYS A 144 -2.35 8.61 0.61
N THR A 145 -1.34 7.78 0.82
CA THR A 145 -0.49 7.27 -0.26
C THR A 145 -1.28 6.27 -1.11
N MET A 146 -1.87 5.27 -0.47
CA MET A 146 -2.58 4.17 -1.14
C MET A 146 -3.80 4.62 -1.95
N VAL A 147 -4.54 5.67 -1.50
CA VAL A 147 -5.72 6.16 -2.22
C VAL A 147 -5.41 6.56 -3.66
N ARG A 148 -4.17 7.00 -3.94
CA ARG A 148 -3.71 7.39 -5.27
C ARG A 148 -3.58 6.20 -6.22
N HIS A 149 -3.37 5.00 -5.67
CA HIS A 149 -3.17 3.77 -6.42
C HIS A 149 -4.44 2.92 -6.54
N LEU A 150 -5.53 3.28 -5.83
CA LEU A 150 -6.79 2.54 -5.91
C LEU A 150 -7.41 2.48 -7.32
N PRO A 151 -7.33 3.53 -8.17
CA PRO A 151 -7.82 3.42 -9.54
C PRO A 151 -7.09 2.33 -10.33
N ASP A 152 -5.76 2.26 -10.24
CA ASP A 152 -4.94 1.27 -10.94
C ASP A 152 -5.18 -0.14 -10.38
N PHE A 153 -5.32 -0.25 -9.05
CA PHE A 153 -5.74 -1.49 -8.39
C PHE A 153 -7.06 -2.02 -8.96
N VAL A 154 -8.08 -1.17 -9.06
CA VAL A 154 -9.40 -1.55 -9.58
C VAL A 154 -9.33 -1.94 -11.05
N ALA A 155 -8.56 -1.20 -11.86
CA ALA A 155 -8.35 -1.53 -13.26
C ALA A 155 -7.66 -2.89 -13.43
N ALA A 156 -6.62 -3.17 -12.63
CA ALA A 156 -5.91 -4.44 -12.64
C ALA A 156 -6.81 -5.60 -12.20
N LEU A 157 -7.59 -5.41 -11.12
CA LEU A 157 -8.56 -6.40 -10.66
C LEU A 157 -9.62 -6.70 -11.73
N ALA A 158 -10.18 -5.67 -12.36
CA ALA A 158 -11.16 -5.83 -13.44
C ALA A 158 -10.57 -6.58 -14.64
N SER A 159 -9.32 -6.29 -15.00
CA SER A 159 -8.64 -6.96 -16.11
C SER A 159 -8.44 -8.46 -15.88
N ARG A 160 -8.19 -8.87 -14.62
CA ARG A 160 -8.08 -10.27 -14.25
C ARG A 160 -9.41 -11.00 -14.42
N ILE A 161 -10.50 -10.38 -13.94
CA ILE A 161 -11.85 -10.94 -14.05
C ILE A 161 -12.26 -11.16 -15.51
N THR A 162 -11.96 -10.21 -16.40
CA THR A 162 -12.32 -10.34 -17.81
C THR A 162 -11.48 -11.39 -18.55
N VAL A 163 -10.20 -11.55 -18.20
CA VAL A 163 -9.35 -12.62 -18.75
C VAL A 163 -9.88 -13.99 -18.34
N ASP A 164 -10.20 -14.17 -17.06
CA ASP A 164 -10.70 -15.47 -16.56
C ASP A 164 -12.03 -15.85 -17.20
N ALA A 165 -12.94 -14.88 -17.41
CA ALA A 165 -14.18 -15.10 -18.14
C ALA A 165 -13.95 -15.50 -19.61
N GLY A 166 -12.95 -14.90 -20.27
CA GLY A 166 -12.61 -15.23 -21.67
C GLY A 166 -12.00 -16.62 -21.82
N VAL A 167 -11.16 -17.05 -20.86
CA VAL A 167 -10.56 -18.39 -20.85
C VAL A 167 -11.63 -19.47 -20.60
N GLN A 168 -12.57 -19.22 -19.69
CA GLN A 168 -13.70 -20.13 -19.45
C GLN A 168 -14.60 -20.26 -20.69
N ALA A 169 -14.95 -19.15 -21.34
CA ALA A 169 -15.75 -19.18 -22.56
C ALA A 169 -15.04 -19.90 -23.73
N ALA A 170 -13.71 -19.83 -23.82
CA ALA A 170 -12.93 -20.56 -24.82
C ALA A 170 -12.89 -22.07 -24.52
N ALA A 171 -12.76 -22.47 -23.25
CA ALA A 171 -12.77 -23.87 -22.85
C ALA A 171 -14.13 -24.56 -23.11
N GLU A 172 -15.25 -23.84 -22.93
CA GLU A 172 -16.58 -24.37 -23.23
C GLU A 172 -16.84 -24.58 -24.74
N LEU A 173 -16.14 -23.86 -25.61
CA LEU A 173 -16.26 -24.01 -27.07
C LEU A 173 -15.49 -25.20 -27.63
N ASP A 174 -14.42 -25.65 -26.94
CA ASP A 174 -13.63 -26.83 -27.31
C ASP A 174 -14.27 -28.17 -26.88
N GLU A 175 -15.29 -28.14 -26.01
CA GLU A 175 -16.03 -29.34 -25.58
C GLU A 175 -17.21 -29.72 -26.50
N ILE A 176 -17.40 -29.02 -27.62
CA ILE A 176 -18.41 -29.40 -28.62
C ILE A 176 -17.87 -30.58 -29.45
N PRO A 177 -18.44 -31.80 -29.33
CA PRO A 177 -17.99 -32.93 -30.14
C PRO A 177 -18.38 -32.66 -31.61
N PHE A 178 -17.39 -32.75 -32.51
CA PHE A 178 -17.62 -32.78 -33.96
C PHE A 178 -18.44 -34.01 -34.37
#